data_AF-A0A7C7P266-F1
#
_entry.id   AF-A0A7C7P266-F1
#
_cell.length_a   1.000
_cell.length_b   1.000
_cell.length_c   1.000
_cell.angle_alpha   90.00
_cell.angle_beta   90.00
_cell.angle_gamma   90.00
#
_symmetry.space_group_name_H-M   'P 1'
#
loop_
_entity.id
_entity.type
_entity.pdbx_description
1 polymer ?
#
loop_
_entity_poly.entity_id
_entity_poly.type
_entity_poly.pdbx_seq_one_letter_code
_entity_poly.pdbx_strand_id
1 'polypeptide(L)'
;MKVQVATTEEPFDAAREKFEDIVEQLCSPEALEMDHSELETLISTEGMEVLRRLLQGHLDFRGGGRRRGCGSDRHRRRGTDAPPPWQSPSDERVRTGERHPDEIRCA
;
A
#
# COMPACT_ATOMS: atom_id res chain seq x y z
N MET A 1 -41.47 -18.30 4.46
CA MET A 1 -41.29 -17.09 3.61
C MET A 1 -39.99 -17.26 2.84
N LYS A 2 -40.02 -17.31 1.51
CA LYS A 2 -38.80 -17.44 0.68
C LYS A 2 -38.25 -16.05 0.42
N VAL A 3 -37.10 -15.73 1.01
CA VAL A 3 -36.35 -14.51 0.71
C VAL A 3 -35.64 -14.75 -0.61
N GLN A 4 -36.09 -14.08 -1.67
CA GLN A 4 -35.37 -14.02 -2.92
C GLN A 4 -34.27 -12.98 -2.76
N VAL A 5 -33.03 -13.44 -2.58
CA VAL A 5 -31.84 -12.59 -2.58
C VAL A 5 -31.55 -12.29 -4.05
N ALA A 6 -32.06 -11.15 -4.51
CA ALA A 6 -31.73 -10.62 -5.82
C ALA A 6 -30.24 -10.21 -5.80
N THR A 7 -29.44 -10.93 -6.59
CA THR A 7 -28.02 -10.74 -6.82
C THR A 7 -27.72 -9.36 -7.40
N THR A 8 -27.57 -8.38 -6.52
CA THR A 8 -26.81 -7.16 -6.76
C THR A 8 -25.85 -7.16 -5.59
N GLU A 9 -24.57 -7.48 -5.81
CA GLU A 9 -23.55 -7.57 -4.74
C GLU A 9 -23.78 -6.41 -3.75
N GLU A 10 -24.24 -6.70 -2.52
CA GLU A 10 -24.48 -5.61 -1.61
C GLU A 10 -23.09 -5.03 -1.32
N PRO A 11 -22.89 -3.72 -1.53
CA PRO A 11 -21.56 -3.12 -1.48
C PRO A 11 -20.83 -3.36 -0.15
N PHE A 12 -21.55 -3.78 0.89
CA PHE A 12 -21.03 -4.01 2.23
C PHE A 12 -20.94 -5.50 2.62
N ASP A 13 -21.28 -6.45 1.76
CA ASP A 13 -21.24 -7.89 2.09
C ASP A 13 -19.84 -8.32 2.54
N ALA A 14 -18.80 -7.92 1.80
CA ALA A 14 -17.42 -8.23 2.15
C ALA A 14 -16.97 -7.67 3.52
N ALA A 15 -17.57 -6.55 3.94
CA ALA A 15 -17.31 -5.97 5.26
C ALA A 15 -18.09 -6.69 6.37
N ARG A 16 -19.32 -7.13 6.08
CA ARG A 16 -20.14 -7.92 6.99
C ARG A 16 -19.54 -9.30 7.25
N GLU A 17 -19.15 -10.01 6.18
CA GLU A 17 -18.44 -11.29 6.27
C GLU A 17 -17.18 -11.16 7.13
N LYS A 18 -16.38 -10.10 6.90
CA LYS A 18 -15.17 -9.89 7.70
C LYS A 18 -15.47 -9.63 9.17
N PHE A 19 -16.53 -8.91 9.48
CA PHE A 19 -16.95 -8.67 10.85
C PHE A 19 -17.41 -9.97 11.52
N GLU A 20 -18.17 -10.79 10.80
CA GLU A 20 -18.60 -12.10 11.27
C GLU A 20 -17.40 -13.03 11.53
N ASP A 21 -16.39 -13.06 10.65
CA ASP A 21 -15.14 -13.79 10.87
C ASP A 21 -14.45 -13.39 12.18
N ILE A 22 -14.41 -12.08 12.48
CA ILE A 22 -13.81 -11.56 13.72
C ILE A 22 -14.60 -12.03 14.94
N VAL A 23 -15.93 -12.00 14.87
CA VAL A 23 -16.78 -12.48 15.96
C VAL A 23 -16.56 -13.97 16.19
N GLU A 24 -16.52 -14.78 15.14
CA GLU A 24 -16.22 -16.21 15.24
C GLU A 24 -14.83 -16.46 15.83
N GLN A 25 -13.83 -15.71 15.39
CA GLN A 25 -12.48 -15.79 15.93
C GLN A 25 -12.43 -15.42 17.41
N LEU A 26 -13.14 -14.38 17.84
CA LEU A 26 -13.22 -14.00 19.26
C LEU A 26 -13.97 -15.01 20.12
N CYS A 27 -14.86 -15.81 19.52
CA CYS A 27 -15.54 -16.92 20.19
C CYS A 27 -14.74 -18.24 20.16
N SER A 28 -13.61 -18.27 19.46
CA SER A 28 -12.78 -19.46 19.36
C SER A 28 -12.05 -19.79 20.68
N PRO A 29 -11.76 -21.07 20.97
CA PRO A 29 -10.96 -21.46 22.12
C PRO A 29 -9.61 -20.75 22.18
N GLU A 30 -8.99 -20.51 21.01
CA GLU A 30 -7.71 -19.83 20.90
C GLU A 30 -7.81 -18.39 21.41
N ALA A 31 -8.87 -17.66 21.08
CA ALA A 31 -9.07 -16.29 21.54
C ALA A 31 -9.46 -16.20 23.02
N LEU A 32 -10.07 -17.25 23.59
CA LEU A 32 -10.36 -17.30 25.03
C LEU A 32 -9.11 -17.43 25.90
N GLU A 33 -8.03 -17.97 25.35
CA GLU A 33 -6.73 -18.11 26.02
C GLU A 33 -5.80 -16.91 25.77
N MET A 34 -6.20 -15.94 24.94
CA MET A 34 -5.40 -14.75 24.61
C MET A 34 -5.43 -13.72 25.74
N ASP A 35 -4.29 -13.05 25.95
CA ASP A 35 -4.18 -11.94 26.87
C ASP A 35 -4.87 -10.69 26.31
N HIS A 36 -5.19 -9.73 27.19
CA HIS A 36 -5.90 -8.51 26.79
C HIS A 36 -5.17 -7.73 25.70
N SER A 37 -3.84 -7.65 25.75
CA SER A 37 -3.03 -6.98 24.72
C SER A 37 -3.09 -7.69 23.36
N GLU A 38 -3.21 -9.02 23.37
CA GLU A 38 -3.31 -9.82 22.15
C GLU A 38 -4.69 -9.65 21.53
N LEU A 39 -5.75 -9.64 22.34
CA LEU A 39 -7.12 -9.34 21.91
C LEU A 39 -7.24 -7.92 21.35
N GLU A 40 -6.64 -6.91 22.00
CA GLU A 40 -6.60 -5.54 21.49
C GLU A 40 -5.90 -5.46 20.13
N THR A 41 -4.78 -6.17 19.98
CA THR A 41 -4.04 -6.23 18.70
C THR A 41 -4.86 -6.92 17.61
N LEU A 42 -5.53 -8.03 17.93
CA LEU A 42 -6.40 -8.74 17.01
C LEU A 42 -7.57 -7.87 16.55
N ILE A 43 -8.32 -7.30 17.51
CA ILE A 43 -9.49 -6.46 17.23
C ILE A 43 -9.10 -5.22 16.44
N SER A 44 -7.99 -4.57 16.79
CA SER A 44 -7.54 -3.37 16.08
C SER A 44 -7.10 -3.69 14.65
N THR A 45 -6.34 -4.77 14.45
CA THR A 45 -5.86 -5.17 13.13
C THR A 45 -7.01 -5.59 12.22
N GLU A 46 -7.84 -6.52 12.68
CA GLU A 46 -8.93 -7.06 11.87
C GLU A 46 -10.08 -6.04 11.72
N GLY A 47 -10.33 -5.23 12.74
CA GLY A 47 -11.30 -4.13 12.68
C GLY A 47 -10.92 -3.07 11.64
N MET A 48 -9.63 -2.77 11.48
CA MET A 48 -9.17 -1.89 10.40
C MET A 48 -9.46 -2.45 9.01
N GLU A 49 -9.43 -3.77 8.85
CA GLU A 49 -9.78 -4.43 7.60
C GLU A 49 -11.30 -4.33 7.31
N VAL A 50 -12.15 -4.43 8.34
CA VAL A 50 -13.60 -4.14 8.19
C VAL A 50 -13.82 -2.69 7.73
N LEU A 51 -13.17 -1.73 8.38
CA LEU A 51 -13.28 -0.31 8.01
C LEU A 51 -12.81 -0.04 6.58
N ARG A 52 -11.71 -0.69 6.16
CA ARG A 52 -11.20 -0.62 4.79
C ARG A 52 -12.23 -1.13 3.79
N ARG A 53 -12.87 -2.27 4.06
CA ARG A 53 -13.89 -2.86 3.19
C ARG A 53 -15.17 -2.03 3.15
N LEU A 54 -15.58 -1.42 4.26
CA LEU A 54 -16.70 -0.45 4.29
C LEU A 54 -16.42 0.75 3.39
N LEU A 55 -15.20 1.31 3.47
CA LEU A 55 -14.79 2.42 2.61
C LEU A 55 -14.81 2.01 1.13
N GLN A 56 -14.26 0.84 0.81
CA GLN A 56 -14.28 0.32 -0.56
C GLN A 56 -15.71 0.11 -1.07
N GLY A 57 -16.57 -0.53 -0.28
CA GLY A 57 -17.98 -0.71 -0.58
C GLY A 57 -18.71 0.60 -0.84
N HIS A 58 -18.47 1.62 -0.02
CA HIS A 58 -19.04 2.95 -0.23
C HIS A 58 -18.53 3.61 -1.51
N LEU A 59 -17.24 3.47 -1.83
CA LEU A 59 -16.67 3.99 -3.08
C LEU A 59 -17.23 3.28 -4.31
N ASP A 60 -17.44 1.96 -4.23
CA ASP A 60 -18.02 1.14 -5.30
C ASP A 60 -19.51 1.49 -5.51
N PHE A 61 -20.26 1.68 -4.42
CA PHE A 61 -21.64 2.15 -4.44
C PHE A 61 -21.76 3.55 -5.06
N ARG A 62 -20.91 4.49 -4.63
CA ARG A 62 -20.85 5.87 -5.17
C ARG A 62 -20.42 5.88 -6.64
N GLY A 63 -19.66 4.88 -7.07
CA GLY A 63 -19.17 4.71 -8.44
C GLY A 63 -20.17 4.12 -9.43
N GLY A 64 -21.37 3.70 -9.02
CA GLY A 64 -22.40 3.17 -9.91
C GLY A 64 -21.96 1.90 -10.66
N GLY A 65 -21.28 0.97 -9.99
CA GLY A 65 -20.92 -0.33 -10.56
C GLY A 65 -19.75 -0.33 -11.55
N ARG A 66 -19.03 0.78 -11.71
CA ARG A 66 -17.70 0.73 -12.33
C ARG A 66 -16.67 0.46 -11.26
N ARG A 67 -16.29 -0.82 -11.09
CA ARG A 67 -14.98 -1.19 -10.53
C ARG A 67 -13.97 -0.21 -11.12
N ARG A 68 -13.42 0.68 -10.29
CA ARG A 68 -12.25 1.47 -10.67
C ARG A 68 -11.11 0.47 -10.77
N GLY A 69 -11.02 -0.17 -11.94
CA GLY A 69 -9.88 -0.98 -12.32
C GLY A 69 -8.64 -0.14 -12.02
N CYS A 70 -7.75 -0.74 -11.23
CA CYS A 70 -6.33 -0.45 -11.12
C CYS A 70 -5.97 0.97 -11.58
N GLY A 71 -5.68 1.84 -10.61
CA GLY A 71 -4.94 3.07 -10.88
C GLY A 71 -3.72 2.70 -11.70
N SER A 72 -3.82 2.89 -13.02
CA SER A 72 -2.68 2.79 -13.90
C SER A 72 -1.90 4.05 -13.60
N ASP A 73 -1.00 3.93 -12.63
CA ASP A 73 0.08 4.87 -12.38
C ASP A 73 0.96 4.89 -13.63
N ARG A 74 0.48 5.62 -14.65
CA ARG A 74 1.27 6.02 -15.80
C ARG A 74 2.14 7.18 -15.35
N HIS A 75 3.16 6.87 -14.56
CA HIS A 75 4.34 7.70 -14.55
C HIS A 75 4.99 7.55 -15.93
N ARG A 76 4.56 8.38 -16.89
CA ARG A 76 5.41 8.75 -18.02
C ARG A 76 6.62 9.43 -17.40
N ARG A 77 7.73 8.70 -17.23
CA ARG A 77 9.05 9.31 -17.21
C ARG A 77 9.27 9.92 -18.59
N ARG A 78 8.73 11.13 -18.83
CA ARG A 78 9.21 11.99 -19.91
C ARG A 78 10.62 12.35 -19.48
N GLY A 79 11.61 11.73 -20.11
CA GLY A 79 13.00 12.08 -19.90
C GLY A 79 13.22 13.53 -20.28
N THR A 80 13.31 14.40 -19.28
CA THR A 80 14.04 15.68 -19.27
C THR A 80 13.96 16.23 -17.85
N ASP A 81 14.51 15.53 -16.86
CA ASP A 81 14.86 16.16 -15.59
C ASP A 81 16.36 15.96 -15.44
N ALA A 82 17.11 17.06 -15.56
CA ALA A 82 18.49 17.10 -15.11
C ALA A 82 18.54 16.67 -13.64
N PRO A 83 19.60 15.95 -13.20
CA PRO A 83 19.72 15.56 -11.81
C PRO A 83 19.66 16.81 -10.91
N PRO A 84 19.05 16.71 -9.72
CA PRO A 84 18.96 17.84 -8.79
C PRO A 84 20.37 18.36 -8.47
N PRO A 85 20.53 19.67 -8.21
CA PRO A 85 21.83 20.37 -8.18
C PRO A 85 22.79 19.92 -7.06
N TRP A 86 22.40 18.96 -6.23
CA TRP A 86 23.23 18.37 -5.18
C TRP A 86 23.73 16.95 -5.54
N GLN A 87 23.34 16.37 -6.67
CA GLN A 87 23.97 15.17 -7.23
C GLN A 87 25.07 15.57 -8.22
N SER A 88 26.18 16.06 -7.68
CA SER A 88 27.44 16.14 -8.43
C SER A 88 28.01 14.73 -8.58
N PRO A 89 28.44 14.29 -9.78
CA PRO A 89 29.24 13.08 -9.91
C PRO A 89 30.62 13.39 -9.32
N SER A 90 30.85 13.04 -8.06
CA SER A 90 32.18 13.11 -7.45
C SER A 90 33.15 12.06 -7.97
N ASP A 91 32.78 11.30 -9.02
CA ASP A 91 33.58 10.20 -9.53
C ASP A 91 33.59 10.14 -11.08
N GLU A 92 34.01 11.23 -11.71
CA GLU A 92 34.53 11.19 -13.09
C GLU A 92 36.02 11.53 -13.08
N ARG A 93 36.78 10.87 -12.19
CA ARG A 93 38.23 11.01 -12.10
C ARG A 93 38.97 9.79 -12.62
N VAL A 94 38.41 9.06 -13.59
CA VAL A 94 39.16 8.05 -14.38
C VAL A 94 38.50 7.91 -15.76
N ARG A 95 38.80 8.80 -16.73
CA ARG A 95 38.52 8.44 -18.14
C ARG A 95 39.32 9.09 -19.25
N THR A 96 40.21 10.04 -18.98
CA THR A 96 41.18 10.48 -20.00
C THR A 96 42.55 10.64 -19.37
N GLY A 97 43.45 9.72 -19.72
CA GLY A 97 44.83 9.75 -19.29
C GLY A 97 45.59 10.90 -19.95
N GLU A 98 45.54 12.08 -19.35
CA GLU A 98 46.40 13.21 -19.69
C GLU A 98 47.25 13.56 -18.46
N ARG A 99 48.54 13.23 -18.52
CA ARG A 99 49.55 13.72 -17.59
C ARG A 99 49.73 15.21 -17.84
N HIS A 100 49.48 16.06 -16.84
CA HIS A 100 49.88 17.47 -16.92
C HIS A 100 51.35 17.62 -16.49
N PRO A 101 52.23 18.19 -17.31
CA PRO A 101 53.66 18.25 -17.06
C PRO A 101 54.07 19.66 -16.64
N ASP A 102 53.95 20.02 -15.36
CA ASP A 102 54.57 21.26 -14.87
C ASP A 102 55.13 21.11 -13.45
N GLU A 103 56.46 21.06 -13.44
CA GLU A 103 57.37 21.72 -12.50
C GLU A 103 57.27 21.28 -11.01
N ILE A 104 58.14 20.38 -10.54
CA ILE A 104 59.56 20.62 -10.26
C ILE A 104 59.85 22.07 -9.81
N ARG A 105 60.01 22.24 -8.50
CA ARG A 105 61.09 23.08 -7.95
C ARG A 105 61.43 22.60 -6.53
N CYS A 106 62.52 21.83 -6.39
CA CYS A 106 63.84 22.23 -5.87
C CYS A 106 63.80 22.65 -4.38
N ALA A 107 64.68 22.21 -3.49
CA ALA A 107 65.85 21.32 -3.54
C ALA A 107 66.09 20.83 -2.10
#